data_AF-A0A7S2WT70-F1
#
_entry.id   AF-A0A7S2WT70-F1
#
_cell.length_a   1.000
_cell.length_b   1.000
_cell.length_c   1.000
_cell.angle_alpha   90.00
_cell.angle_beta   90.00
_cell.angle_gamma   90.00
#
_symmetry.space_group_name_H-M   'P 1'
#
loop_
_entity.id
_entity.type
_entity.pdbx_description
1 polymer ?
#
loop_
_entity_poly.entity_id
_entity_poly.type
_entity_poly.pdbx_seq_one_letter_code
_entity_poly.pdbx_strand_id
1 'polypeptide(L)'
;VFLCFFVGNDFLPHLPTLDIRDGAIDFLYNVYKRILPTLGDYLTKPGGDVNLENVDVVLAEVGAIEDEVFQRRKAAEDSEQMRRAQQKAARKVGIKNNRDAFERIAAGASDDRRNAVPVGQAKRERDKEAAAKEAAAKAQLAASSEANKSAAAALRAALLKKQLSTTSQ
;
A
#
# COMPACT_ATOMS: atom_id res chain seq x y z
N VAL A 1 -30.58 -2.27 -18.19
CA VAL A 1 -30.37 -0.95 -18.86
C VAL A 1 -30.65 0.20 -17.90
N PHE A 2 -31.88 0.34 -17.37
CA PHE A 2 -32.23 1.47 -16.49
C PHE A 2 -31.28 1.69 -15.30
N LEU A 3 -30.92 0.64 -14.56
CA LEU A 3 -29.98 0.74 -13.42
C LEU A 3 -28.61 1.35 -13.79
N CYS A 4 -28.16 1.20 -15.04
CA CYS A 4 -26.89 1.74 -15.48
C CYS A 4 -26.88 3.27 -15.51
N PHE A 5 -28.05 3.92 -15.54
CA PHE A 5 -28.15 5.38 -15.50
C PHE A 5 -27.65 5.97 -14.18
N PHE A 6 -27.71 5.22 -13.07
CA PHE A 6 -27.22 5.66 -11.76
C PHE A 6 -25.69 5.57 -11.62
N VAL A 7 -25.04 4.70 -12.41
CA VAL A 7 -23.58 4.52 -12.42
C VAL A 7 -22.89 5.56 -13.31
N GLY A 8 -23.67 6.33 -14.09
CA GLY A 8 -23.19 7.37 -14.98
C GLY A 8 -23.67 7.17 -16.41
N ASN A 9 -24.22 8.22 -17.00
CA ASN A 9 -24.58 8.28 -18.41
C ASN A 9 -24.21 9.67 -18.97
N ASP A 10 -24.36 9.87 -20.27
CA ASP A 10 -23.95 11.10 -20.95
C ASP A 10 -24.74 12.36 -20.49
N PHE A 11 -25.89 12.16 -19.85
CA PHE A 11 -26.79 13.23 -19.42
C PHE A 11 -26.75 13.49 -17.91
N LEU A 12 -26.34 12.50 -17.12
CA LEU A 12 -26.36 12.53 -15.66
C LEU A 12 -24.99 12.16 -15.10
N PRO A 13 -24.45 12.97 -14.19
CA PRO A 13 -23.27 12.57 -13.43
C PRO A 13 -23.59 11.31 -12.63
N HIS A 14 -22.59 10.45 -12.47
CA HIS A 14 -22.70 9.25 -11.64
C HIS A 14 -22.94 9.64 -10.17
N LEU A 15 -23.64 8.78 -9.43
CA LEU A 15 -23.72 8.94 -7.98
C LEU A 15 -22.32 8.76 -7.37
N PRO A 16 -21.89 9.60 -6.41
CA PRO A 16 -20.54 9.50 -5.83
C PRO A 16 -20.20 8.09 -5.29
N THR A 17 -21.22 7.38 -4.83
CA THR A 17 -21.17 6.03 -4.24
C THR A 17 -21.20 4.90 -5.26
N LEU A 18 -21.55 5.19 -6.51
CA LEU A 18 -21.67 4.20 -7.58
C LEU A 18 -20.75 4.56 -8.74
N ASP A 19 -19.52 4.05 -8.68
CA ASP A 19 -18.55 4.17 -9.77
C ASP A 19 -18.37 2.80 -10.46
N ILE A 20 -18.36 2.81 -11.79
CA ILE A 20 -18.09 1.60 -12.58
C ILE A 20 -16.73 0.99 -12.26
N ARG A 21 -15.74 1.81 -11.88
CA ARG A 21 -14.39 1.36 -11.50
C ARG A 21 -14.40 0.48 -10.25
N ASP A 22 -15.39 0.67 -9.39
CA ASP A 22 -15.56 -0.07 -8.14
C ASP A 22 -16.54 -1.26 -8.29
N GLY A 23 -16.98 -1.58 -9.51
CA GLY A 23 -17.93 -2.68 -9.76
C GLY A 23 -19.38 -2.33 -9.38
N ALA A 24 -19.76 -1.06 -9.46
CA ALA A 24 -21.10 -0.61 -9.04
C ALA A 24 -22.26 -1.26 -9.83
N ILE A 25 -22.03 -1.70 -11.08
CA ILE A 25 -23.06 -2.39 -11.88
C ILE A 25 -23.41 -3.74 -11.25
N ASP A 26 -22.40 -4.54 -10.88
CA ASP A 26 -22.61 -5.84 -10.25
C ASP A 26 -23.29 -5.67 -8.88
N PHE A 27 -22.87 -4.66 -8.12
CA PHE A 27 -23.50 -4.31 -6.86
C PHE A 27 -24.99 -3.97 -7.03
N LEU A 28 -25.33 -3.04 -7.93
CA LEU A 28 -26.72 -2.65 -8.22
C LEU A 28 -27.55 -3.84 -8.71
N TYR A 29 -26.98 -4.69 -9.56
CA TYR A 29 -27.66 -5.89 -10.04
C TYR A 29 -27.98 -6.85 -8.88
N ASN A 30 -27.04 -7.04 -7.96
CA ASN A 30 -27.23 -7.90 -6.79
C ASN A 30 -28.28 -7.33 -5.82
N VAL A 31 -28.25 -6.02 -5.55
CA VAL A 31 -29.29 -5.34 -4.75
C VAL A 31 -30.64 -5.52 -5.41
N TYR A 32 -30.75 -5.22 -6.71
CA TYR A 32 -31.98 -5.36 -7.46
C TYR A 32 -32.53 -6.79 -7.40
N LYS A 33 -31.68 -7.80 -7.61
CA LYS A 33 -32.07 -9.20 -7.52
C LYS A 33 -32.59 -9.58 -6.12
N ARG A 34 -32.01 -9.02 -5.07
CA ARG A 34 -32.42 -9.26 -3.67
C ARG A 34 -33.80 -8.69 -3.36
N ILE A 35 -34.10 -7.49 -3.87
CA ILE A 35 -35.35 -6.77 -3.58
C ILE A 35 -36.46 -7.03 -4.59
N LEU A 36 -36.14 -7.56 -5.78
CA LEU A 36 -37.13 -7.86 -6.81
C LEU A 36 -38.34 -8.67 -6.29
N PRO A 37 -38.18 -9.68 -5.40
CA PRO A 37 -39.31 -10.40 -4.84
C PRO A 37 -40.24 -9.56 -3.96
N THR A 38 -39.74 -8.47 -3.38
CA THR A 38 -40.52 -7.58 -2.50
C THR A 38 -41.16 -6.41 -3.26
N LEU A 39 -40.63 -6.05 -4.43
CA LEU A 39 -41.12 -4.94 -5.26
C LEU A 39 -42.43 -5.23 -6.00
N GLY A 40 -42.80 -6.51 -6.17
CA GLY A 40 -44.04 -6.94 -6.84
C GLY A 40 -44.09 -6.74 -8.36
N ASP A 41 -43.40 -5.74 -8.91
CA ASP A 41 -43.28 -5.46 -10.34
C ASP A 41 -41.85 -5.01 -10.71
N TYR A 42 -41.53 -5.00 -12.01
CA TYR A 42 -40.24 -4.55 -12.54
C TYR A 42 -40.07 -3.03 -12.42
N LEU A 43 -38.82 -2.56 -12.49
CA LEU A 43 -38.49 -1.12 -12.48
C LEU A 43 -38.99 -0.37 -13.71
N THR A 44 -39.11 -1.06 -14.84
CA THR A 44 -39.48 -0.47 -16.12
C THR A 44 -40.54 -1.31 -16.81
N LYS A 45 -41.55 -0.65 -17.36
CA LYS A 45 -42.60 -1.25 -18.18
C LYS A 45 -42.25 -1.16 -19.67
N PRO A 46 -42.87 -1.99 -20.53
CA PRO A 46 -42.75 -1.84 -21.97
C PRO A 46 -43.11 -0.42 -22.40
N GLY A 47 -42.30 0.19 -23.27
CA GLY A 47 -42.48 1.59 -23.69
C GLY A 47 -41.59 2.59 -22.95
N GLY A 48 -40.83 2.17 -21.93
CA GLY A 48 -39.86 3.02 -21.24
C GLY A 48 -40.39 3.73 -20.00
N ASP A 49 -41.63 3.45 -19.60
CA ASP A 49 -42.20 3.96 -18.36
C ASP A 49 -41.50 3.36 -17.14
N VAL A 50 -41.10 4.23 -16.20
CA VAL A 50 -40.36 3.86 -14.99
C VAL A 50 -41.30 3.87 -13.80
N ASN A 51 -41.28 2.80 -13.00
CA ASN A 51 -42.00 2.75 -11.74
C ASN A 51 -41.16 3.42 -10.64
N LEU A 52 -41.46 4.69 -10.35
CA LEU A 52 -40.71 5.49 -9.37
C LEU A 52 -40.83 4.95 -7.93
N GLU A 53 -41.94 4.32 -7.55
CA GLU A 53 -42.10 3.72 -6.22
C GLU A 53 -41.08 2.59 -6.01
N ASN A 54 -40.91 1.75 -7.03
CA ASN A 54 -39.94 0.66 -6.97
C ASN A 54 -38.50 1.16 -7.02
N VAL A 55 -38.25 2.24 -7.78
CA VAL A 55 -36.94 2.89 -7.84
C VAL A 55 -36.56 3.51 -6.50
N ASP A 56 -37.50 4.12 -5.80
CA ASP A 56 -37.26 4.72 -4.49
C ASP A 56 -36.81 3.67 -3.47
N VAL A 57 -37.45 2.49 -3.46
CA VAL A 57 -37.04 1.36 -2.63
C VAL A 57 -35.63 0.87 -2.97
N VAL A 58 -35.27 0.80 -4.26
CA VAL A 58 -33.91 0.44 -4.68
C VAL A 58 -32.90 1.47 -4.19
N LEU A 59 -33.20 2.75 -4.36
CA LEU A 59 -32.30 3.84 -3.97
C LEU A 59 -32.16 3.95 -2.45
N ALA A 60 -33.19 3.66 -1.67
CA ALA A 60 -33.10 3.59 -0.22
C ALA A 60 -32.12 2.50 0.25
N GLU A 61 -32.17 1.33 -0.38
CA GLU A 61 -31.24 0.21 -0.09
C GLU A 61 -29.80 0.52 -0.50
N VAL A 62 -29.62 1.24 -1.61
CA VAL A 62 -28.30 1.75 -2.00
C VAL A 62 -27.84 2.82 -1.02
N GLY A 63 -28.71 3.74 -0.59
CA GLY A 63 -28.45 4.77 0.42
C GLY A 63 -27.91 4.20 1.72
N ALA A 64 -28.47 3.07 2.17
CA ALA A 64 -28.09 2.41 3.42
C ALA A 64 -26.63 1.91 3.47
N ILE A 65 -26.00 1.66 2.32
CA ILE A 65 -24.62 1.16 2.25
C ILE A 65 -23.58 2.23 1.85
N GLU A 66 -24.03 3.44 1.51
CA GLU A 66 -23.18 4.52 0.99
C GLU A 66 -22.04 4.87 1.95
N ASP A 67 -22.35 4.97 3.24
CA ASP A 67 -21.38 5.29 4.29
C ASP A 67 -20.25 4.25 4.34
N GLU A 68 -20.59 2.96 4.25
CA GLU A 68 -19.60 1.89 4.26
C GLU A 68 -18.72 1.95 3.01
N VAL A 69 -19.31 2.23 1.85
CA VAL A 69 -18.57 2.37 0.58
C VAL A 69 -17.59 3.54 0.66
N PHE A 70 -17.99 4.68 1.21
CA PHE A 70 -17.12 5.84 1.38
C PHE A 70 -15.96 5.54 2.34
N GLN A 71 -16.23 4.87 3.46
CA GLN A 71 -15.19 4.49 4.43
C GLN A 71 -14.17 3.53 3.82
N ARG A 72 -14.64 2.51 3.09
CA ARG A 72 -13.76 1.55 2.40
C ARG A 72 -12.89 2.22 1.35
N ARG A 73 -13.45 3.12 0.54
CA ARG A 73 -12.70 3.89 -0.46
C ARG A 73 -11.61 4.75 0.17
N LYS A 74 -11.97 5.53 1.19
CA LYS A 74 -11.00 6.37 1.90
C LYS A 74 -9.87 5.54 2.51
N ALA A 75 -10.19 4.40 3.14
CA ALA A 75 -9.18 3.52 3.71
C ALA A 75 -8.24 2.91 2.64
N ALA A 76 -8.76 2.58 1.46
CA ALA A 76 -7.97 2.09 0.34
C ALA A 76 -7.03 3.17 -0.21
N GLU A 77 -7.54 4.40 -0.40
CA GLU A 77 -6.74 5.56 -0.82
C GLU A 77 -5.63 5.89 0.18
N ASP A 78 -5.95 5.96 1.47
CA ASP A 78 -4.98 6.23 2.53
C ASP A 78 -3.88 5.16 2.57
N SER A 79 -4.26 3.89 2.43
CA SER A 79 -3.32 2.76 2.39
C SER A 79 -2.39 2.84 1.17
N GLU A 80 -2.92 3.19 0.01
CA GLU A 80 -2.11 3.36 -1.19
C GLU A 80 -1.16 4.55 -1.06
N GLN A 81 -1.64 5.68 -0.55
CA GLN A 81 -0.82 6.86 -0.30
C GLN A 81 0.32 6.53 0.66
N MET A 82 0.04 5.81 1.74
CA MET A 82 1.04 5.37 2.69
C MET A 82 2.07 4.44 2.04
N ARG A 83 1.63 3.47 1.22
CA ARG A 83 2.53 2.57 0.47
C ARG A 83 3.44 3.34 -0.48
N ARG A 84 2.88 4.31 -1.23
CA ARG A 84 3.63 5.18 -2.14
C ARG A 84 4.64 6.05 -1.39
N ALA A 85 4.26 6.60 -0.22
CA ALA A 85 5.15 7.40 0.62
C ALA A 85 6.33 6.57 1.16
N GLN A 86 6.06 5.35 1.66
CA GLN A 86 7.07 4.43 2.15
C GLN A 86 8.07 4.03 1.05
N GLN A 87 7.59 3.70 -0.15
CA GLN A 87 8.45 3.37 -1.30
C GLN A 87 9.36 4.55 -1.69
N LYS A 88 8.81 5.79 -1.71
CA LYS A 88 9.61 6.99 -1.99
C LYS A 88 10.65 7.26 -0.89
N ALA A 89 10.29 7.08 0.38
CA ALA A 89 11.20 7.23 1.50
C ALA A 89 12.34 6.21 1.44
N ALA A 90 12.03 4.92 1.24
CA ALA A 90 13.00 3.85 1.09
C ALA A 90 13.97 4.11 -0.09
N ARG A 91 13.45 4.57 -1.24
CA ARG A 91 14.28 4.93 -2.40
C ARG A 91 15.21 6.11 -2.11
N LYS A 92 14.73 7.16 -1.42
CA LYS A 92 15.57 8.30 -1.02
C LYS A 92 16.68 7.88 -0.05
N VAL A 93 16.38 7.01 0.91
CA VAL A 93 17.37 6.46 1.85
C VAL A 93 18.42 5.64 1.10
N GLY A 94 18.00 4.77 0.17
CA GLY A 94 18.93 4.00 -0.67
C GLY A 94 19.88 4.88 -1.48
N ILE A 95 19.38 5.96 -2.09
CA ILE A 95 20.21 6.92 -2.86
C ILE A 95 21.21 7.65 -1.95
N LYS A 96 20.78 8.10 -0.76
CA LYS A 96 21.67 8.74 0.22
C LYS A 96 22.77 7.79 0.66
N ASN A 97 22.42 6.57 1.08
CA ASN A 97 23.41 5.58 1.51
C ASN A 97 24.45 5.27 0.42
N ASN A 98 24.04 5.21 -0.85
CA ASN A 98 24.94 4.96 -1.97
C ASN A 98 25.88 6.15 -2.23
N ARG A 99 25.35 7.39 -2.08
CA ARG A 99 26.16 8.61 -2.16
C ARG A 99 27.16 8.72 -1.01
N ASP A 100 26.72 8.46 0.22
CA ASP A 100 27.57 8.49 1.42
C ASP A 100 28.68 7.42 1.34
N ALA A 101 28.36 6.24 0.79
CA ALA A 101 29.34 5.19 0.53
C ALA A 101 30.37 5.62 -0.54
N PHE A 102 29.92 6.24 -1.63
CA PHE A 102 30.81 6.77 -2.67
C PHE A 102 31.74 7.86 -2.10
N GLU A 103 31.20 8.78 -1.31
CA GLU A 103 31.96 9.88 -0.71
C GLU A 103 32.99 9.39 0.31
N ARG A 104 32.66 8.35 1.10
CA ARG A 104 33.62 7.65 1.97
C ARG A 104 34.75 6.96 1.22
N ILE A 105 34.44 6.29 0.11
CA ILE A 105 35.46 5.63 -0.74
C ILE A 105 36.37 6.69 -1.39
N ALA A 106 35.81 7.80 -1.87
CA ALA A 106 36.55 8.90 -2.46
C ALA A 106 37.48 9.57 -1.43
N ALA A 107 37.00 9.84 -0.20
CA ALA A 107 37.81 10.41 0.87
C ALA A 107 38.91 9.46 1.37
N GLY A 108 38.65 8.15 1.39
CA GLY A 108 39.65 7.13 1.74
C GLY A 108 40.76 6.95 0.70
N ALA A 109 40.52 7.29 -0.57
CA ALA A 109 41.51 7.19 -1.64
C ALA A 109 42.56 8.32 -1.62
N SER A 110 42.32 9.40 -0.86
CA SER A 110 43.18 10.60 -0.81
C SER A 110 44.32 10.55 0.21
N ASP A 111 44.39 9.54 1.10
CA ASP A 111 45.35 9.52 2.22
C ASP A 111 46.50 8.49 2.11
N ASP A 112 46.64 7.81 0.96
CA ASP A 112 47.63 6.72 0.80
C ASP A 112 48.93 7.16 0.09
N ARG A 113 49.36 8.42 0.31
CA ARG A 113 50.58 8.99 -0.31
C ARG A 113 51.67 9.46 0.66
N ARG A 114 51.62 9.11 1.95
CA ARG A 114 52.65 9.54 2.92
C ARG A 114 52.97 8.49 3.98
N ASN A 115 53.54 7.34 3.59
CA ASN A 115 54.64 6.72 4.35
C ASN A 115 55.23 5.51 3.60
N ALA A 116 56.42 5.68 3.03
CA ALA A 116 57.23 4.57 2.59
C ALA A 116 57.91 3.94 3.81
N VAL A 117 57.44 2.76 4.22
CA VAL A 117 58.02 1.93 5.31
C VAL A 117 58.66 0.69 4.66
N PRO A 118 59.84 0.20 5.11
CA PRO A 118 60.59 -0.81 4.40
C PRO A 118 59.87 -2.18 4.33
N VAL A 119 60.08 -2.86 3.21
CA VAL A 119 59.23 -3.90 2.59
C VAL A 119 59.04 -5.21 3.40
N GLY A 120 59.75 -5.41 4.51
CA GLY A 120 59.77 -6.70 5.23
C GLY A 120 58.72 -6.89 6.34
N GLN A 121 58.42 -5.85 7.12
CA GLN A 121 57.51 -5.94 8.29
C GLN A 121 56.08 -5.48 7.97
N ALA A 122 55.92 -4.56 7.01
CA ALA A 122 54.65 -3.96 6.61
C ALA A 122 53.65 -4.91 5.94
N LYS A 123 54.06 -6.10 5.48
CA LYS A 123 53.12 -7.06 4.86
C LYS A 123 52.25 -7.75 5.92
N ARG A 124 52.85 -8.22 7.01
CA ARG A 124 52.12 -8.92 8.09
C ARG A 124 51.17 -8.02 8.86
N GLU A 125 51.48 -6.73 9.01
CA GLU A 125 50.61 -5.77 9.69
C GLU A 125 49.44 -5.32 8.80
N ARG A 126 49.68 -5.07 7.50
CA ARG A 126 48.60 -4.78 6.54
C ARG A 126 47.61 -5.93 6.37
N ASP A 127 48.10 -7.17 6.35
CA ASP A 127 47.24 -8.35 6.26
C ASP A 127 46.37 -8.53 7.54
N LYS A 128 46.93 -8.23 8.72
CA LYS A 128 46.17 -8.22 9.98
C LYS A 128 45.16 -7.08 10.06
N GLU A 129 45.51 -5.88 9.59
CA GLU A 129 44.64 -4.71 9.59
C GLU A 129 43.50 -4.85 8.57
N ALA A 130 43.77 -5.43 7.39
CA ALA A 130 42.77 -5.76 6.40
C ALA A 130 41.78 -6.81 6.91
N ALA A 131 42.27 -7.87 7.56
CA ALA A 131 41.43 -8.90 8.19
C ALA A 131 40.56 -8.32 9.32
N ALA A 132 41.09 -7.39 10.12
CA ALA A 132 40.34 -6.73 11.19
C ALA A 132 39.24 -5.80 10.63
N LYS A 133 39.53 -5.03 9.57
CA LYS A 133 38.54 -4.18 8.88
C LYS A 133 37.43 -5.00 8.23
N GLU A 134 37.76 -6.14 7.61
CA GLU A 134 36.77 -7.06 7.04
C GLU A 134 35.88 -7.69 8.12
N ALA A 135 36.46 -8.12 9.24
CA ALA A 135 35.71 -8.68 10.37
C ALA A 135 34.75 -7.64 10.98
N ALA A 136 35.19 -6.39 11.14
CA ALA A 136 34.36 -5.29 11.63
C ALA A 136 33.19 -4.98 10.68
N ALA A 137 33.44 -4.96 9.36
CA ALA A 137 32.39 -4.74 8.36
C ALA A 137 31.34 -5.87 8.35
N LYS A 138 31.78 -7.13 8.45
CA LYS A 138 30.87 -8.29 8.58
C LYS A 138 30.02 -8.23 9.87
N ALA A 139 30.63 -7.84 10.99
CA ALA A 139 29.91 -7.67 12.26
C ALA A 139 28.84 -6.57 12.17
N GLN A 140 29.15 -5.44 11.52
CA GLN A 140 28.22 -4.32 11.36
C GLN A 140 27.04 -4.66 10.43
N LEU A 141 27.29 -5.44 9.38
CA LEU A 141 26.25 -5.95 8.49
C LEU A 141 25.35 -6.98 9.18
N ALA A 142 25.92 -7.87 10.01
CA ALA A 142 25.17 -8.83 10.81
C ALA A 142 24.25 -8.14 11.82
N ALA A 143 24.77 -7.15 12.56
CA ALA A 143 23.97 -6.37 13.52
C ALA A 143 22.81 -5.61 12.85
N SER A 144 23.05 -5.01 11.67
CA SER A 144 22.01 -4.33 10.91
C SER A 144 20.95 -5.29 10.37
N SER A 145 21.34 -6.50 9.95
CA SER A 145 20.43 -7.57 9.51
C SER A 145 19.55 -8.08 10.66
N GLU A 146 20.12 -8.21 11.85
CA GLU A 146 19.42 -8.67 13.05
C GLU A 146 18.42 -7.64 13.57
N ALA A 147 18.78 -6.36 13.56
CA ALA A 147 17.86 -5.25 13.85
C ALA A 147 16.68 -5.22 12.86
N ASN A 148 16.95 -5.42 11.56
CA ASN A 148 15.91 -5.48 10.54
C ASN A 148 14.98 -6.70 10.72
N LYS A 149 15.51 -7.85 11.12
CA LYS A 149 14.70 -9.05 11.46
C LYS A 149 13.84 -8.81 12.71
N SER A 150 14.40 -8.19 13.75
CA SER A 150 13.68 -7.88 14.99
C SER A 150 12.54 -6.88 14.76
N ALA A 151 12.78 -5.82 13.98
CA ALA A 151 11.76 -4.86 13.59
C ALA A 151 10.61 -5.52 12.79
N ALA A 152 10.94 -6.44 11.87
CA ALA A 152 9.94 -7.19 11.11
C ALA A 152 9.11 -8.14 12.00
N ALA A 153 9.73 -8.78 13.00
CA ALA A 153 9.04 -9.64 13.95
C ALA A 153 8.09 -8.84 14.85
N ALA A 154 8.53 -7.68 15.35
CA ALA A 154 7.69 -6.78 16.14
C ALA A 154 6.48 -6.27 15.35
N LEU A 155 6.67 -5.95 14.07
CA LEU A 155 5.59 -5.51 13.18
C LEU A 155 4.57 -6.63 12.93
N ARG A 156 5.05 -7.87 12.70
CA ARG A 156 4.18 -9.05 12.57
C ARG A 156 3.37 -9.32 13.84
N ALA A 157 4.00 -9.23 15.02
CA ALA A 157 3.32 -9.42 16.30
C ALA A 157 2.22 -8.36 16.53
N ALA A 158 2.52 -7.09 16.20
CA ALA A 158 1.55 -6.00 16.30
C ALA A 158 0.34 -6.20 15.37
N LEU A 159 0.57 -6.68 14.14
CA LEU A 159 -0.50 -7.00 13.18
C LEU A 159 -1.35 -8.18 13.63
N LEU A 160 -0.73 -9.23 14.18
CA LEU A 160 -1.46 -10.40 14.70
C LEU A 160 -2.35 -10.01 15.89
N LYS A 161 -1.83 -9.16 16.79
CA LYS A 161 -2.57 -8.66 17.95
C LYS A 161 -3.77 -7.81 17.52
N LYS A 162 -3.62 -7.02 16.44
CA LYS A 162 -4.71 -6.25 15.83
C LYS A 162 -5.77 -7.16 15.17
N GLN A 163 -5.36 -8.29 14.58
CA GLN A 163 -6.27 -9.29 14.00
C GLN A 163 -7.08 -10.03 15.08
N LEU A 164 -6.44 -10.40 16.20
CA LEU A 164 -7.11 -11.03 17.34
C LEU A 164 -8.10 -10.10 18.04
N SER A 165 -7.82 -8.79 18.12
CA SER A 165 -8.78 -7.83 18.70
C SER A 165 -10.00 -7.57 17.82
N THR A 166 -9.90 -7.77 16.51
CA THR A 166 -11.03 -7.63 15.57
C THR A 166 -11.91 -8.88 15.46
N THR A 167 -11.49 -10.02 16.02
CA THR A 167 -12.24 -11.30 15.97
C THR A 167 -12.93 -11.63 17.30
N SER A 168 -12.78 -10.82 18.35
CA SER A 168 -13.45 -10.99 19.66
C SER A 168 -14.49 -9.91 19.98
N GLN A 169 -15.10 -9.30 18.97
CA GLN A 169 -16.35 -8.56 19.12
C GLN A 169 -17.43 -9.14 18.21
#